data_AF-A0A9E5EYA5-F1
#
_entry.id   AF-A0A9E5EYA5-F1
#
_cell.length_a   1.000
_cell.length_b   1.000
_cell.length_c   1.000
_cell.angle_alpha   90.00
_cell.angle_beta   90.00
_cell.angle_gamma   90.00
#
_symmetry.space_group_name_H-M   'P 1'
#
loop_
_entity.id
_entity.type
_entity.pdbx_description
1 polymer ?
#
loop_
_entity_poly.entity_id
_entity_poly.type
_entity_poly.pdbx_seq_one_letter_code
_entity_poly.pdbx_strand_id
1 'polypeptide(L)'
;KPAAPVTSLVQSSLFTGSRNGPQLFNELIAEMESADRLDILVSFILKSGFRLLHKGFDILQDRKVPVRIITTTYLGATQLEAIEGLAKYSNVELKISFDKKHTRLHAKAYYFHRNSGFSTAYVGSSNMSDPAMREGLEWNLKVTSQDLPDIIKKFKAEFEGYWNSPIFSTYRQGVDKKKLQEALDISGIRVNSFSQSKFMDVNAYPFQNRILENLEAERMLRGSFKNLVIAATGTGKTVIAALDYRRFVGSNQGRRPKLLFLAHRDEILSQSLDTFRIVLKDANFASQLGGGRSDPANMDHLFCTVQTFHARELWTKLPADYYEYIVVDEVHHSAASSYQGIFGFFKPKILLGLTATPERMDGENILKYFNDRVAAELRLPEALEEKLLCPFQYF
;
A
#
# COMPACT_ATOMS: atom_id res chain seq x y z
N LYS A 1 -1.42 40.76 7.88
CA LYS A 1 -2.75 40.14 8.09
C LYS A 1 -2.58 38.64 7.88
N PRO A 2 -3.13 37.78 8.74
CA PRO A 2 -3.11 36.34 8.50
C PRO A 2 -3.76 36.04 7.14
N ALA A 3 -3.16 35.15 6.36
CA ALA A 3 -3.74 34.61 5.15
C ALA A 3 -5.02 33.85 5.53
N ALA A 4 -6.13 34.21 4.88
CA ALA A 4 -7.36 33.47 5.02
C ALA A 4 -7.30 32.20 4.14
N PRO A 5 -7.96 31.10 4.54
CA PRO A 5 -8.16 29.95 3.66
C PRO A 5 -8.85 30.40 2.37
N VAL A 6 -8.56 29.75 1.25
CA VAL A 6 -9.22 30.03 -0.04
C VAL A 6 -10.72 29.74 0.09
N THR A 7 -11.08 28.72 0.86
CA THR A 7 -12.48 28.37 1.13
C THR A 7 -13.07 29.18 2.29
N SER A 8 -14.36 29.51 2.18
CA SER A 8 -15.08 30.36 3.15
C SER A 8 -14.99 29.84 4.59
N LEU A 9 -14.95 30.77 5.55
CA LEU A 9 -15.15 30.45 6.98
C LEU A 9 -16.64 30.40 7.36
N VAL A 10 -17.52 30.78 6.44
CA VAL A 10 -18.97 30.84 6.65
C VAL A 10 -19.68 29.69 5.95
N GLN A 11 -19.24 29.28 4.77
CA GLN A 11 -19.87 28.21 3.98
C GLN A 11 -19.02 26.94 3.97
N SER A 12 -19.67 25.78 4.08
CA SER A 12 -19.00 24.48 3.96
C SER A 12 -18.46 24.25 2.55
N SER A 13 -17.45 23.38 2.41
CA SER A 13 -16.79 23.13 1.13
C SER A 13 -16.31 21.68 1.02
N LEU A 14 -16.40 21.10 -0.17
CA LEU A 14 -15.90 19.76 -0.46
C LEU A 14 -14.55 19.83 -1.16
N PHE A 15 -13.59 19.05 -0.66
CA PHE A 15 -12.26 18.86 -1.23
C PHE A 15 -12.16 17.46 -1.79
N THR A 16 -11.80 17.32 -3.07
CA THR A 16 -11.72 16.03 -3.79
C THR A 16 -10.35 15.75 -4.41
N GLY A 17 -9.33 16.54 -4.08
CA GLY A 17 -7.99 16.41 -4.66
C GLY A 17 -7.87 16.83 -6.13
N SER A 18 -8.85 17.57 -6.66
CA SER A 18 -8.80 18.06 -8.05
C SER A 18 -7.62 19.02 -8.27
N ARG A 19 -6.96 18.93 -9.43
CA ARG A 19 -5.77 19.76 -9.78
C ARG A 19 -6.02 21.27 -9.76
N ASN A 20 -7.28 21.69 -9.94
CA ASN A 20 -7.67 23.10 -10.01
C ASN A 20 -8.29 23.60 -8.71
N GLY A 21 -8.45 22.74 -7.70
CA GLY A 21 -8.98 23.11 -6.39
C GLY A 21 -7.86 23.43 -5.38
N PRO A 22 -8.20 24.10 -4.26
CA PRO A 22 -7.24 24.34 -3.19
C PRO A 22 -6.71 23.03 -2.61
N GLN A 23 -5.39 22.94 -2.45
CA GLN A 23 -4.74 21.80 -1.82
C GLN A 23 -5.01 21.80 -0.31
N LEU A 24 -5.33 20.64 0.26
CA LEU A 24 -5.74 20.54 1.66
C LEU A 24 -4.67 21.08 2.61
N PHE A 25 -3.38 20.78 2.42
CA PHE A 25 -2.36 21.30 3.35
C PHE A 25 -2.26 22.83 3.36
N ASN A 26 -2.46 23.49 2.20
CA ASN A 26 -2.46 24.96 2.13
C ASN A 26 -3.63 25.53 2.93
N GLU A 27 -4.81 24.94 2.81
CA GLU A 27 -5.97 25.35 3.62
C GLU A 27 -5.71 25.12 5.10
N LEU A 28 -5.23 23.93 5.50
CA LEU A 28 -4.97 23.63 6.90
C LEU A 28 -3.97 24.63 7.50
N ILE A 29 -2.92 25.01 6.77
CA ILE A 29 -1.96 26.04 7.23
C ILE A 29 -2.65 27.41 7.36
N ALA A 30 -3.45 27.83 6.38
CA ALA A 30 -4.19 29.09 6.46
C ALA A 30 -5.22 29.10 7.60
N GLU A 31 -5.83 27.97 7.91
CA GLU A 31 -6.71 27.83 9.07
C GLU A 31 -5.93 28.01 10.40
N MET A 32 -4.71 27.46 10.49
CA MET A 32 -3.82 27.62 11.66
C MET A 32 -3.43 29.08 11.92
N GLU A 33 -3.35 29.93 10.88
CA GLU A 33 -2.99 31.34 11.03
C GLU A 33 -4.00 32.15 11.87
N SER A 34 -5.26 31.71 11.91
CA SER A 34 -6.35 32.40 12.62
C SER A 34 -6.98 31.58 13.74
N ALA A 35 -6.53 30.34 13.96
CA ALA A 35 -7.06 29.51 15.03
C ALA A 35 -6.60 29.99 16.42
N ASP A 36 -7.45 29.76 17.41
CA ASP A 36 -7.21 29.97 18.84
C ASP A 36 -6.96 28.65 19.58
N ARG A 37 -7.27 27.51 18.95
CA ARG A 37 -6.88 26.15 19.34
C ARG A 37 -6.98 25.22 18.14
N LEU A 38 -6.10 24.22 18.07
CA LEU A 38 -6.16 23.16 17.06
C LEU A 38 -6.33 21.79 17.73
N ASP A 39 -7.36 21.06 17.32
CA ASP A 39 -7.60 19.69 17.71
C ASP A 39 -7.44 18.77 16.47
N ILE A 40 -6.55 17.78 16.54
CA ILE A 40 -6.30 16.83 15.44
C ILE A 40 -6.59 15.42 15.94
N LEU A 41 -7.43 14.68 15.22
CA LEU A 41 -7.71 13.27 15.44
C LEU A 41 -7.44 12.53 14.14
N VAL A 42 -6.33 11.81 14.06
CA VAL A 42 -5.95 11.06 12.86
C VAL A 42 -5.50 9.66 13.21
N SER A 43 -5.70 8.73 12.29
CA SER A 43 -5.38 7.32 12.51
C SER A 43 -3.87 7.06 12.42
N PHE A 44 -3.16 7.84 11.60
CA PHE A 44 -1.70 7.81 11.54
C PHE A 44 -1.08 9.15 11.14
N ILE A 45 0.20 9.30 11.50
CA ILE A 45 1.00 10.49 11.21
C ILE A 45 2.33 10.07 10.57
N LEU A 46 2.56 10.51 9.34
CA LEU A 46 3.83 10.29 8.63
C LEU A 46 4.69 11.55 8.68
N LYS A 47 6.01 11.35 8.61
CA LYS A 47 7.00 12.44 8.52
C LYS A 47 6.74 13.35 7.33
N SER A 48 6.30 12.77 6.21
CA SER A 48 5.99 13.53 4.98
C SER A 48 4.85 14.52 5.20
N GLY A 49 3.76 14.11 5.86
CA GLY A 49 2.65 15.00 6.17
C GLY A 49 2.99 16.03 7.25
N PHE A 50 3.70 15.62 8.30
CA PHE A 50 4.20 16.54 9.31
C PHE A 50 5.06 17.65 8.69
N ARG A 51 5.96 17.30 7.77
CA ARG A 51 6.81 18.27 7.06
C ARG A 51 6.00 19.29 6.25
N LEU A 52 4.89 18.89 5.64
CA LEU A 52 4.01 19.83 4.93
C LEU A 52 3.42 20.88 5.89
N LEU A 53 2.99 20.44 7.07
CA LEU A 53 2.32 21.29 8.05
C LEU A 53 3.26 22.00 9.02
N HIS A 54 4.57 21.75 8.96
CA HIS A 54 5.56 22.29 9.90
C HIS A 54 5.45 23.81 10.07
N LYS A 55 5.31 24.54 8.96
CA LYS A 55 5.13 26.01 8.99
C LYS A 55 3.89 26.43 9.80
N GLY A 56 2.80 25.68 9.70
CA GLY A 56 1.58 25.93 10.46
C GLY A 56 1.77 25.67 11.96
N PHE A 57 2.49 24.62 12.33
CA PHE A 57 2.85 24.37 13.73
C PHE A 57 3.77 25.44 14.31
N ASP A 58 4.74 25.93 13.53
CA ASP A 58 5.60 27.07 13.92
C ASP A 58 4.75 28.31 14.21
N ILE A 59 3.81 28.66 13.33
CA ILE A 59 2.88 29.79 13.51
C ILE A 59 2.06 29.65 14.80
N LEU A 60 1.53 28.46 15.08
CA LEU A 60 0.75 28.21 16.29
C LEU A 60 1.62 28.33 17.54
N GLN A 61 2.86 27.84 17.51
CA GLN A 61 3.78 27.94 18.64
C GLN A 61 4.18 29.38 18.92
N ASP A 62 4.52 30.16 17.89
CA ASP A 62 4.89 31.57 18.05
C ASP A 62 3.75 32.39 18.68
N ARG A 63 2.51 32.03 18.34
CA ARG A 63 1.28 32.60 18.92
C ARG A 63 0.84 31.95 20.24
N LYS A 64 1.56 30.93 20.72
CA LYS A 64 1.22 30.13 21.92
C LYS A 64 -0.19 29.52 21.88
N VAL A 65 -0.67 29.18 20.68
CA VAL A 65 -1.98 28.57 20.46
C VAL A 65 -1.90 27.08 20.84
N PRO A 66 -2.76 26.58 21.75
CA PRO A 66 -2.73 25.18 22.16
C PRO A 66 -3.12 24.23 21.02
N VAL A 67 -2.42 23.11 20.95
CA VAL A 67 -2.64 22.06 19.95
C VAL A 67 -2.79 20.71 20.67
N ARG A 68 -3.87 19.99 20.36
CA ARG A 68 -4.17 18.66 20.91
C ARG A 68 -4.23 17.65 19.79
N ILE A 69 -3.42 16.61 19.88
CA ILE A 69 -3.33 15.59 18.82
C ILE A 69 -3.60 14.22 19.42
N ILE A 70 -4.58 13.52 18.86
CA ILE A 70 -4.88 12.12 19.16
C ILE A 70 -4.47 11.26 17.96
N THR A 71 -3.72 10.19 18.23
CA THR A 71 -3.36 9.18 17.23
C THR A 71 -3.26 7.79 17.85
N THR A 72 -2.90 6.79 17.04
CA THR A 72 -2.73 5.41 17.47
C THR A 72 -1.52 4.75 16.80
N THR A 73 -1.01 3.70 17.43
CA THR A 73 -0.04 2.77 16.83
C THR A 73 -0.71 1.53 16.21
N TYR A 74 -2.04 1.42 16.27
CA TYR A 74 -2.81 0.27 15.80
C TYR A 74 -2.43 -0.17 14.38
N LEU A 75 -2.34 0.80 13.46
CA LEU A 75 -2.02 0.54 12.05
C LEU A 75 -0.53 0.49 11.73
N GLY A 76 0.38 0.65 12.70
CA GLY A 76 1.84 0.65 12.45
C GLY A 76 2.36 1.70 11.45
N ALA A 77 1.49 2.53 10.87
CA ALA A 77 1.83 3.52 9.86
C ALA A 77 2.43 4.79 10.48
N THR A 78 2.04 5.13 11.71
CA THR A 78 2.60 6.30 12.43
C THR A 78 4.12 6.18 12.56
N GLN A 79 4.85 7.20 12.11
CA GLN A 79 6.31 7.19 12.15
C GLN A 79 6.82 7.85 13.43
N LEU A 80 7.79 7.21 14.11
CA LEU A 80 8.39 7.75 15.33
C LEU A 80 8.92 9.17 15.11
N GLU A 81 9.62 9.41 14.00
CA GLU A 81 10.21 10.71 13.68
C GLU A 81 9.17 11.84 13.59
N ALA A 82 7.94 11.53 13.16
CA ALA A 82 6.86 12.51 13.07
C ALA A 82 6.30 12.86 14.45
N ILE A 83 6.12 11.85 15.31
CA ILE A 83 5.68 12.04 16.70
C ILE A 83 6.74 12.80 17.50
N GLU A 84 8.02 12.41 17.36
CA GLU A 84 9.14 13.11 18.00
C GLU A 84 9.28 14.55 17.49
N GLY A 85 8.96 14.81 16.21
CA GLY A 85 8.91 16.16 15.64
C GLY A 85 7.80 17.01 16.25
N LEU A 86 6.58 16.48 16.31
CA LEU A 86 5.44 17.16 16.93
C LEU A 86 5.64 17.40 18.43
N ALA A 87 6.24 16.44 19.15
CA ALA A 87 6.47 16.54 20.59
C ALA A 87 7.52 17.59 20.98
N LYS A 88 8.27 18.16 20.03
CA LYS A 88 9.19 19.28 20.27
C LYS A 88 8.48 20.61 20.50
N TYR A 89 7.24 20.73 20.01
CA TYR A 89 6.47 21.96 20.14
C TYR A 89 5.88 22.07 21.54
N SER A 90 6.19 23.17 22.24
CA SER A 90 5.80 23.35 23.66
C SER A 90 4.30 23.53 23.87
N ASN A 91 3.57 23.91 22.82
CA ASN A 91 2.13 24.09 22.78
C ASN A 91 1.38 22.84 22.26
N VAL A 92 2.07 21.73 21.96
CA VAL A 92 1.47 20.49 21.45
C VAL A 92 1.36 19.44 22.56
N GLU A 93 0.15 18.97 22.81
CA GLU A 93 -0.10 17.77 23.63
C GLU A 93 -0.52 16.60 22.73
N LEU A 94 0.22 15.49 22.84
CA LEU A 94 -0.01 14.27 22.09
C LEU A 94 -0.61 13.21 22.99
N LYS A 95 -1.71 12.59 22.57
CA LYS A 95 -2.27 11.37 23.18
C LYS A 95 -2.26 10.23 22.18
N ILE A 96 -1.69 9.10 22.57
CA ILE A 96 -1.49 7.93 21.70
C ILE A 96 -2.15 6.72 22.33
N SER A 97 -2.97 6.02 21.55
CA SER A 97 -3.42 4.68 21.93
C SER A 97 -2.41 3.65 21.44
N PHE A 98 -1.85 2.92 22.40
CA PHE A 98 -0.94 1.78 22.15
C PHE A 98 -1.68 0.44 22.08
N ASP A 99 -3.00 0.43 22.32
CA ASP A 99 -3.82 -0.77 22.30
C ASP A 99 -4.08 -1.23 20.87
N LYS A 100 -3.55 -2.41 20.54
CA LYS A 100 -3.60 -3.02 19.21
C LYS A 100 -4.84 -3.88 18.96
N LYS A 101 -5.61 -4.24 19.99
CA LYS A 101 -6.68 -5.24 19.91
C LYS A 101 -8.07 -4.62 19.94
N HIS A 102 -8.25 -3.53 20.69
CA HIS A 102 -9.59 -3.02 20.99
C HIS A 102 -9.87 -1.62 20.41
N THR A 103 -8.83 -0.82 20.13
CA THR A 103 -9.01 0.55 19.61
C THR A 103 -8.86 0.61 18.09
N ARG A 104 -9.98 0.57 17.37
CA ARG A 104 -10.01 0.78 15.90
C ARG A 104 -10.25 2.26 15.57
N LEU A 105 -9.31 3.13 15.94
CA LEU A 105 -9.37 4.54 15.57
C LEU A 105 -9.07 4.69 14.07
N HIS A 106 -10.10 4.98 13.28
CA HIS A 106 -9.98 5.28 11.84
C HIS A 106 -10.48 6.70 11.47
N ALA A 107 -10.75 7.54 12.48
CA ALA A 107 -11.16 8.92 12.27
C ALA A 107 -9.98 9.78 11.77
N LYS A 108 -10.32 10.79 10.96
CA LYS A 108 -9.40 11.74 10.33
C LYS A 108 -10.08 13.09 10.28
N ALA A 109 -9.62 13.94 11.17
CA ALA A 109 -10.38 15.08 11.60
C ALA A 109 -9.43 16.18 12.10
N TYR A 110 -9.65 17.40 11.63
CA TYR A 110 -8.90 18.59 12.02
C TYR A 110 -9.90 19.66 12.41
N TYR A 111 -9.78 20.22 13.61
CA TYR A 111 -10.73 21.19 14.12
C TYR A 111 -10.03 22.44 14.64
N PHE A 112 -10.36 23.55 14.00
CA PHE A 112 -9.81 24.87 14.24
C PHE A 112 -10.83 25.67 15.03
N HIS A 113 -10.55 25.87 16.31
CA HIS A 113 -11.39 26.67 17.18
C HIS A 113 -11.08 28.13 16.97
N ARG A 114 -12.13 28.96 16.95
CA ARG A 114 -12.00 30.42 16.98
C ARG A 114 -12.94 31.00 18.01
N ASN A 115 -12.41 31.83 18.90
CA ASN A 115 -13.17 32.58 19.89
C ASN A 115 -14.16 33.57 19.23
N SER A 116 -13.92 33.92 17.97
CA SER A 116 -14.83 34.72 17.15
C SER A 116 -16.15 34.02 16.79
N GLY A 117 -16.26 32.71 17.00
CA GLY A 117 -17.43 31.92 16.61
C GLY A 117 -17.39 31.37 15.18
N PHE A 118 -16.30 31.58 14.42
CA PHE A 118 -16.10 31.09 13.05
C PHE A 118 -15.20 29.83 13.00
N SER A 119 -15.43 28.90 13.93
CA SER A 119 -14.69 27.64 13.96
C SER A 119 -14.99 26.76 12.75
N THR A 120 -14.00 26.00 12.30
CA THR A 120 -14.08 25.14 11.11
C THR A 120 -13.52 23.77 11.42
N ALA A 121 -14.17 22.72 10.92
CA ALA A 121 -13.70 21.34 11.02
C ALA A 121 -13.54 20.72 9.64
N TYR A 122 -12.50 19.91 9.45
CA TYR A 122 -12.29 19.09 8.27
C TYR A 122 -12.48 17.64 8.67
N VAL A 123 -13.37 16.92 7.99
CA VAL A 123 -13.64 15.49 8.22
C VAL A 123 -13.55 14.76 6.90
N GLY A 124 -12.80 13.67 6.84
CA GLY A 124 -12.63 12.97 5.57
C GLY A 124 -11.72 11.75 5.64
N SER A 125 -11.09 11.47 4.51
CA SER A 125 -10.18 10.34 4.33
C SER A 125 -8.69 10.71 4.49
N SER A 126 -8.36 11.99 4.70
CA SER A 126 -6.97 12.46 4.78
C SER A 126 -6.32 12.33 6.17
N ASN A 127 -5.32 11.47 6.29
CA ASN A 127 -4.38 11.46 7.43
C ASN A 127 -3.28 12.52 7.26
N MET A 128 -2.43 12.68 8.28
CA MET A 128 -1.23 13.53 8.20
C MET A 128 -0.12 12.86 7.39
N SER A 129 -0.28 12.86 6.05
CA SER A 129 0.67 12.32 5.07
C SER A 129 0.64 13.14 3.79
N ASP A 130 1.77 13.23 3.07
CA ASP A 130 1.86 13.99 1.82
C ASP A 130 0.85 13.54 0.74
N PRO A 131 0.73 12.23 0.41
CA PRO A 131 -0.26 11.78 -0.57
C PRO A 131 -1.69 12.21 -0.20
N ALA A 132 -2.05 12.11 1.07
CA ALA A 132 -3.40 12.44 1.53
C ALA A 132 -3.69 13.95 1.54
N MET A 133 -2.68 14.82 1.51
CA MET A 133 -2.84 16.26 1.67
C MET A 133 -2.57 17.06 0.38
N ARG A 134 -1.81 16.50 -0.56
CA ARG A 134 -1.38 17.19 -1.79
C ARG A 134 -1.89 16.54 -3.08
N GLU A 135 -1.81 15.22 -3.21
CA GLU A 135 -1.93 14.54 -4.53
C GLU A 135 -3.00 13.43 -4.59
N GLY A 136 -3.64 13.09 -3.47
CA GLY A 136 -4.58 11.98 -3.38
C GLY A 136 -6.00 12.32 -3.83
N LEU A 137 -6.72 11.32 -4.35
CA LEU A 137 -8.18 11.33 -4.57
C LEU A 137 -8.93 11.25 -3.22
N GLU A 138 -8.60 12.13 -2.29
CA GLU A 138 -9.15 12.16 -0.95
C GLU A 138 -10.37 13.07 -0.90
N TRP A 139 -11.41 12.62 -0.19
CA TRP A 139 -12.61 13.42 0.03
C TRP A 139 -12.57 13.99 1.44
N ASN A 140 -12.58 15.31 1.55
CA ASN A 140 -12.67 16.00 2.83
C ASN A 140 -13.79 17.04 2.77
N LEU A 141 -14.67 17.00 3.75
CA LEU A 141 -15.68 18.03 3.95
C LEU A 141 -15.15 19.03 4.97
N LYS A 142 -15.00 20.28 4.56
CA LYS A 142 -14.90 21.42 5.47
C LYS A 142 -16.30 21.79 5.92
N VAL A 143 -16.50 21.77 7.22
CA VAL A 143 -17.71 22.14 7.94
C VAL A 143 -17.42 23.43 8.69
N THR A 144 -18.33 24.40 8.62
CA THR A 144 -18.20 25.67 9.37
C THR A 144 -19.26 25.74 10.47
N SER A 145 -18.96 26.48 11.54
CA SER A 145 -19.92 26.75 12.61
C SER A 145 -21.11 27.59 12.17
N GLN A 146 -20.96 28.37 11.10
CA GLN A 146 -22.01 29.26 10.59
C GLN A 146 -23.00 28.52 9.68
N ASP A 147 -22.53 27.50 8.96
CA ASP A 147 -23.36 26.70 8.04
C ASP A 147 -23.97 25.50 8.76
N LEU A 148 -23.17 24.79 9.57
CA LEU A 148 -23.54 23.53 10.20
C LEU A 148 -23.18 23.50 11.71
N PRO A 149 -23.79 24.37 12.53
CA PRO A 149 -23.46 24.52 13.95
C PRO A 149 -23.62 23.23 14.76
N ASP A 150 -24.67 22.43 14.47
CA ASP A 150 -24.92 21.17 15.18
C ASP A 150 -23.85 20.12 14.90
N ILE A 151 -23.31 20.08 13.68
CA ILE A 151 -22.23 19.17 13.31
C ILE A 151 -20.94 19.56 14.03
N ILE A 152 -20.62 20.85 14.13
CA ILE A 152 -19.48 21.34 14.91
C ILE A 152 -19.63 21.02 16.40
N LYS A 153 -20.84 21.18 16.95
CA LYS A 153 -21.13 20.81 18.35
C LYS A 153 -20.92 19.32 18.59
N LYS A 154 -21.40 18.46 17.68
CA LYS A 154 -21.18 17.01 17.76
C LYS A 154 -19.70 16.65 17.63
N PHE A 155 -19.01 17.23 16.65
CA PHE A 155 -17.56 17.04 16.47
C PHE A 155 -16.80 17.33 17.77
N LYS A 156 -17.08 18.48 18.39
CA LYS A 156 -16.46 18.88 19.66
C LYS A 156 -16.72 17.84 20.74
N ALA A 157 -17.96 17.38 20.90
CA ALA A 157 -18.31 16.37 21.89
C ALA A 157 -17.57 15.04 21.66
N GLU A 158 -17.51 14.56 20.42
CA GLU A 158 -16.80 13.32 20.06
C GLU A 158 -15.29 13.44 20.32
N PHE A 159 -14.68 14.57 19.92
CA PHE A 159 -13.25 14.80 20.19
C PHE A 159 -12.95 14.80 21.68
N GLU A 160 -13.74 15.49 22.51
CA GLU A 160 -13.55 15.46 23.97
C GLU A 160 -13.77 14.06 24.54
N GLY A 161 -14.68 13.26 23.97
CA GLY A 161 -14.86 11.85 24.33
C GLY A 161 -13.58 11.03 24.13
N TYR A 162 -12.92 11.17 22.98
CA TYR A 162 -11.62 10.54 22.73
C TYR A 162 -10.51 11.11 23.61
N TRP A 163 -10.47 12.44 23.77
CA TRP A 163 -9.42 13.12 24.51
C TRP A 163 -9.38 12.71 25.99
N ASN A 164 -10.55 12.47 26.59
CA ASN A 164 -10.68 12.07 27.98
C ASN A 164 -10.76 10.54 28.18
N SER A 165 -10.69 9.76 27.09
CA SER A 165 -10.74 8.31 27.17
C SER A 165 -9.43 7.72 27.73
N PRO A 166 -9.51 6.74 28.65
CA PRO A 166 -8.31 6.11 29.23
C PRO A 166 -7.53 5.27 28.21
N ILE A 167 -8.10 4.98 27.03
CA ILE A 167 -7.44 4.21 25.98
C ILE A 167 -6.32 4.99 25.27
N PHE A 168 -6.29 6.32 25.43
CA PHE A 168 -5.24 7.18 24.90
C PHE A 168 -4.39 7.72 26.04
N SER A 169 -3.09 7.45 26.01
CA SER A 169 -2.15 7.95 27.01
C SER A 169 -1.40 9.16 26.47
N THR A 170 -1.20 10.18 27.32
CA THR A 170 -0.33 11.31 26.98
C THR A 170 1.09 10.81 26.70
N TYR A 171 1.62 11.20 25.54
CA TYR A 171 2.98 10.89 25.12
C TYR A 171 3.96 11.92 25.69
N ARG A 172 4.92 11.46 26.48
CA ARG A 172 5.98 12.33 27.04
C ARG A 172 7.28 12.06 26.30
N GLN A 173 7.80 13.10 25.64
CA GLN A 173 9.07 13.05 24.94
C GLN A 173 10.20 12.59 25.88
N GLY A 174 11.06 11.70 25.39
CA GLY A 174 12.18 11.14 26.17
C GLY A 174 11.80 9.99 27.11
N VAL A 175 10.58 9.96 27.66
CA VAL A 175 10.10 8.88 28.55
C VAL A 175 9.43 7.78 27.73
N ASP A 176 8.44 8.15 26.92
CA ASP A 176 7.60 7.19 26.21
C ASP A 176 8.17 6.81 24.84
N LYS A 177 9.33 7.35 24.45
CA LYS A 177 9.99 7.08 23.16
C LYS A 177 10.25 5.60 22.95
N LYS A 178 10.80 4.91 23.96
CA LYS A 178 11.08 3.48 23.87
C LYS A 178 9.79 2.66 23.77
N LYS A 179 8.77 3.01 24.56
CA LYS A 179 7.43 2.39 24.50
C LYS A 179 6.79 2.57 23.13
N LEU A 180 6.93 3.76 22.53
CA LEU A 180 6.43 4.05 21.19
C LEU A 180 7.21 3.26 20.13
N GLN A 181 8.54 3.27 20.20
CA GLN A 181 9.38 2.48 19.30
C GLN A 181 9.04 0.98 19.40
N GLU A 182 8.92 0.41 20.60
CA GLU A 182 8.49 -0.98 20.82
C GLU A 182 7.07 -1.23 20.30
N ALA A 183 6.13 -0.32 20.54
CA ALA A 183 4.78 -0.44 20.00
C ALA A 183 4.79 -0.44 18.46
N LEU A 184 5.66 0.38 17.85
CA LEU A 184 5.87 0.48 16.40
C LEU A 184 6.69 -0.69 15.83
N ASP A 185 7.63 -1.26 16.57
CA ASP A 185 8.52 -2.39 16.20
C ASP A 185 7.85 -3.74 16.41
N ILE A 186 6.97 -3.87 17.40
CA ILE A 186 6.08 -5.03 17.53
C ILE A 186 4.97 -4.94 16.46
N SER A 187 4.66 -3.75 15.92
CA SER A 187 3.98 -3.65 14.61
C SER A 187 4.94 -3.77 13.42
N GLY A 188 6.24 -3.82 13.70
CA GLY A 188 7.38 -3.92 12.79
C GLY A 188 7.59 -5.36 12.33
N ILE A 189 6.69 -5.78 11.45
CA ILE A 189 7.22 -6.22 10.15
C ILE A 189 7.94 -4.98 9.61
N ARG A 190 9.28 -5.06 9.53
CA ARG A 190 10.20 -4.00 9.11
C ARG A 190 9.53 -2.96 8.21
N VAL A 191 9.48 -1.70 8.66
CA VAL A 191 9.29 -0.55 7.77
C VAL A 191 10.60 -0.36 6.99
N ASN A 192 10.88 -1.31 6.11
CA ASN A 192 11.59 -1.10 4.87
C ASN A 192 10.70 -1.76 3.82
N SER A 193 9.71 -0.98 3.39
CA SER A 193 8.62 -1.36 2.49
C SER A 193 7.68 -2.48 3.03
N PHE A 194 6.37 -2.26 2.96
CA PHE A 194 5.32 -3.26 3.18
C PHE A 194 5.15 -3.82 4.60
N SER A 195 4.30 -3.16 5.40
CA SER A 195 2.98 -3.75 5.72
C SER A 195 2.23 -2.89 6.75
N GLN A 196 1.07 -2.38 6.34
CA GLN A 196 -0.19 -2.47 7.11
C GLN A 196 -1.36 -1.94 6.27
N SER A 197 -1.58 -2.58 5.13
CA SER A 197 -2.91 -3.08 4.80
C SER A 197 -3.03 -4.46 5.44
N LYS A 198 -3.57 -4.57 6.66
CA LYS A 198 -4.10 -5.86 7.12
C LYS A 198 -5.31 -6.17 6.25
N PHE A 199 -5.06 -6.95 5.21
CA PHE A 199 -6.02 -7.42 4.21
C PHE A 199 -7.02 -6.35 3.76
N MET A 200 -6.52 -5.23 3.20
CA MET A 200 -7.34 -4.58 2.17
C MET A 200 -7.56 -5.63 1.09
N ASP A 201 -8.78 -5.74 0.57
CA ASP A 201 -8.97 -6.50 -0.65
C ASP A 201 -8.01 -5.93 -1.69
N VAL A 202 -7.00 -6.72 -2.05
CA VAL A 202 -6.20 -6.43 -3.22
C VAL A 202 -7.16 -6.55 -4.38
N ASN A 203 -7.70 -5.41 -4.76
CA ASN A 203 -8.53 -5.22 -5.93
C ASN A 203 -7.57 -4.88 -7.05
N ALA A 204 -7.65 -5.66 -8.11
CA ALA A 204 -6.88 -5.37 -9.31
C ALA A 204 -7.27 -3.97 -9.81
N TYR A 205 -6.28 -3.20 -10.25
CA TYR A 205 -6.57 -2.02 -11.06
C TYR A 205 -7.36 -2.42 -12.31
N PRO A 206 -8.11 -1.50 -12.96
CA PRO A 206 -8.90 -1.82 -14.14
C PRO A 206 -8.10 -2.55 -15.24
N PHE A 207 -6.86 -2.15 -15.51
CA PHE A 207 -5.98 -2.83 -16.46
C PHE A 207 -5.59 -4.25 -16.01
N GLN A 208 -5.36 -4.45 -14.70
CA GLN A 208 -5.05 -5.78 -14.15
C GLN A 208 -6.28 -6.68 -14.27
N ASN A 209 -7.50 -6.15 -14.06
CA ASN A 209 -8.74 -6.90 -14.32
C ASN A 209 -8.86 -7.28 -15.80
N ARG A 210 -8.60 -6.37 -16.73
CA ARG A 210 -8.55 -6.69 -18.18
C ARG A 210 -7.57 -7.81 -18.49
N ILE A 211 -6.37 -7.78 -17.89
CA ILE A 211 -5.37 -8.85 -18.06
C ILE A 211 -5.90 -10.18 -17.50
N LEU A 212 -6.50 -10.17 -16.30
CA LEU A 212 -7.07 -11.36 -15.68
C LEU A 212 -8.26 -11.92 -16.47
N GLU A 213 -9.11 -11.06 -17.02
CA GLU A 213 -10.21 -11.43 -17.92
C GLU A 213 -9.70 -12.05 -19.23
N ASN A 214 -8.63 -11.49 -19.81
CA ASN A 214 -7.99 -12.07 -20.99
C ASN A 214 -7.39 -13.46 -20.68
N LEU A 215 -6.72 -13.62 -19.53
CA LEU A 215 -6.22 -14.93 -19.09
C LEU A 215 -7.35 -15.95 -18.91
N GLU A 216 -8.47 -15.54 -18.33
CA GLU A 216 -9.65 -16.38 -18.16
C GLU A 216 -10.29 -16.74 -19.51
N ALA A 217 -10.40 -15.79 -20.44
CA ALA A 217 -10.90 -16.02 -21.79
C ALA A 217 -10.01 -16.98 -22.58
N GLU A 218 -8.68 -16.87 -22.47
CA GLU A 218 -7.74 -17.82 -23.10
C GLU A 218 -7.97 -19.26 -22.62
N ARG A 219 -8.24 -19.44 -21.33
CA ARG A 219 -8.47 -20.76 -20.74
C ARG A 219 -9.84 -21.32 -21.09
N MET A 220 -10.89 -20.51 -20.95
CA MET A 220 -12.28 -20.96 -21.12
C MET A 220 -12.70 -21.08 -22.57
N LEU A 221 -12.30 -20.15 -23.44
CA LEU A 221 -12.74 -20.11 -24.83
C LEU A 221 -11.79 -20.86 -25.78
N ARG A 222 -10.50 -20.88 -25.47
CA ARG A 222 -9.46 -21.43 -26.36
C ARG A 222 -8.74 -22.66 -25.80
N GLY A 223 -9.03 -23.05 -24.55
CA GLY A 223 -8.34 -24.15 -23.89
C GLY A 223 -6.83 -23.93 -23.73
N SER A 224 -6.38 -22.67 -23.77
CA SER A 224 -4.96 -22.32 -23.70
C SER A 224 -4.58 -21.97 -22.27
N PHE A 225 -3.86 -22.88 -21.60
CA PHE A 225 -3.43 -22.73 -20.21
C PHE A 225 -1.94 -22.38 -20.05
N LYS A 226 -1.21 -22.25 -21.17
CA LYS A 226 0.17 -21.74 -21.20
C LYS A 226 0.12 -20.31 -21.71
N ASN A 227 0.13 -19.34 -20.80
CA ASN A 227 -0.14 -17.94 -21.13
C ASN A 227 1.06 -17.06 -20.81
N LEU A 228 1.47 -16.21 -21.76
CA LEU A 228 2.45 -15.16 -21.57
C LEU A 228 1.75 -13.82 -21.38
N VAL A 229 2.11 -13.08 -20.33
CA VAL A 229 1.65 -11.70 -20.10
C VAL A 229 2.84 -10.76 -20.22
N ILE A 230 2.68 -9.74 -21.07
CA ILE A 230 3.62 -8.63 -21.20
C ILE A 230 3.07 -7.46 -20.39
N ALA A 231 3.79 -7.01 -19.38
CA ALA A 231 3.39 -5.84 -18.60
C ALA A 231 4.60 -4.96 -18.27
N ALA A 232 4.46 -3.65 -18.50
CA ALA A 232 5.50 -2.67 -18.23
C ALA A 232 6.00 -2.76 -16.77
N THR A 233 7.30 -2.51 -16.57
CA THR A 233 7.90 -2.47 -15.22
C THR A 233 7.17 -1.46 -14.34
N GLY A 234 6.84 -1.85 -13.10
CA GLY A 234 6.10 -0.99 -12.17
C GLY A 234 4.57 -1.15 -12.22
N THR A 235 4.01 -1.88 -13.18
CA THR A 235 2.54 -2.12 -13.29
C THR A 235 2.02 -3.28 -12.41
N GLY A 236 2.90 -3.89 -11.60
CA GLY A 236 2.52 -4.92 -10.64
C GLY A 236 2.29 -6.32 -11.24
N LYS A 237 3.20 -6.81 -12.11
CA LYS A 237 3.17 -8.18 -12.67
C LYS A 237 2.93 -9.27 -11.62
N THR A 238 3.63 -9.17 -10.49
CA THR A 238 3.47 -10.08 -9.34
C THR A 238 2.06 -10.06 -8.75
N VAL A 239 1.42 -8.88 -8.69
CA VAL A 239 0.02 -8.75 -8.22
C VAL A 239 -0.92 -9.46 -9.18
N ILE A 240 -0.69 -9.35 -10.50
CA ILE A 240 -1.47 -10.07 -11.52
C ILE A 240 -1.36 -11.59 -11.29
N ALA A 241 -0.15 -12.14 -11.14
CA ALA A 241 0.03 -13.58 -10.88
C ALA A 241 -0.64 -14.04 -9.57
N ALA A 242 -0.51 -13.26 -8.50
CA ALA A 242 -1.13 -13.59 -7.21
C ALA A 242 -2.66 -13.57 -7.29
N LEU A 243 -3.25 -12.59 -7.99
CA LEU A 243 -4.69 -12.48 -8.19
C LEU A 243 -5.22 -13.60 -9.09
N ASP A 244 -4.49 -13.95 -10.14
CA ASP A 244 -4.84 -15.06 -11.02
C ASP A 244 -4.81 -16.41 -10.28
N TYR A 245 -3.77 -16.64 -9.48
CA TYR A 245 -3.69 -17.81 -8.61
C TYR A 245 -4.86 -17.84 -7.60
N ARG A 246 -5.23 -16.70 -7.00
CA ARG A 246 -6.41 -16.59 -6.12
C ARG A 246 -7.71 -16.98 -6.83
N ARG A 247 -7.92 -16.55 -8.08
CA ARG A 247 -9.07 -16.98 -8.90
C ARG A 247 -9.04 -18.49 -9.14
N PHE A 248 -7.86 -19.05 -9.42
CA PHE A 248 -7.70 -20.49 -9.61
C PHE A 248 -8.02 -21.29 -8.33
N VAL A 249 -7.59 -20.82 -7.15
CA VAL A 249 -7.99 -21.40 -5.84
C VAL A 249 -9.52 -21.38 -5.68
N GLY A 250 -10.18 -20.27 -6.04
CA GLY A 250 -11.64 -20.14 -6.03
C GLY A 250 -12.33 -21.18 -6.92
N SER A 251 -11.83 -21.37 -8.15
CA SER A 251 -12.36 -22.39 -9.08
C SER A 251 -12.14 -23.84 -8.61
N ASN A 252 -11.16 -24.07 -7.73
CA ASN A 252 -10.84 -25.38 -7.14
C ASN A 252 -11.54 -25.60 -5.78
N GLN A 253 -12.72 -25.02 -5.57
CA GLN A 253 -13.51 -25.16 -4.34
C GLN A 253 -12.72 -24.76 -3.07
N GLY A 254 -11.81 -23.80 -3.19
CA GLY A 254 -10.96 -23.34 -2.08
C GLY A 254 -9.74 -24.23 -1.79
N ARG A 255 -9.58 -25.37 -2.48
CA ARG A 255 -8.35 -26.16 -2.42
C ARG A 255 -7.22 -25.35 -3.05
N ARG A 256 -6.08 -25.27 -2.35
CA ARG A 256 -4.89 -24.56 -2.83
C ARG A 256 -4.07 -25.47 -3.75
N PRO A 257 -4.01 -25.19 -5.07
CA PRO A 257 -3.26 -26.00 -6.01
C PRO A 257 -1.76 -25.79 -5.81
N LYS A 258 -0.96 -26.84 -5.96
CA LYS A 258 0.48 -26.74 -5.71
C LYS A 258 1.13 -25.73 -6.66
N LEU A 259 1.86 -24.76 -6.09
CA LEU A 259 2.40 -23.59 -6.79
C LEU A 259 3.92 -23.63 -6.81
N LEU A 260 4.51 -23.40 -7.99
CA LEU A 260 5.93 -23.05 -8.13
C LEU A 260 6.06 -21.64 -8.70
N PHE A 261 6.70 -20.73 -7.97
CA PHE A 261 7.03 -19.39 -8.42
C PHE A 261 8.53 -19.27 -8.62
N LEU A 262 8.94 -18.91 -9.84
CA LEU A 262 10.34 -18.77 -10.23
C LEU A 262 10.68 -17.32 -10.57
N ALA A 263 11.78 -16.83 -10.01
CA ALA A 263 12.35 -15.52 -10.34
C ALA A 263 13.88 -15.60 -10.45
N HIS A 264 14.52 -14.53 -10.93
CA HIS A 264 15.98 -14.51 -11.13
C HIS A 264 16.78 -14.01 -9.93
N ARG A 265 16.16 -13.21 -9.05
CA ARG A 265 16.84 -12.57 -7.91
C ARG A 265 16.12 -12.87 -6.60
N ASP A 266 16.88 -13.09 -5.53
CA ASP A 266 16.34 -13.42 -4.21
C ASP A 266 15.49 -12.28 -3.61
N GLU A 267 15.82 -11.02 -3.93
CA GLU A 267 15.05 -9.85 -3.50
C GLU A 267 13.66 -9.82 -4.14
N ILE A 268 13.58 -10.06 -5.46
CA ILE A 268 12.32 -10.15 -6.21
C ILE A 268 11.48 -11.31 -5.70
N LEU A 269 12.13 -12.43 -5.40
CA LEU A 269 11.47 -13.62 -4.87
C LEU A 269 10.82 -13.35 -3.51
N SER A 270 11.53 -12.67 -2.61
CA SER A 270 11.03 -12.31 -1.28
C SER A 270 9.85 -11.32 -1.38
N GLN A 271 9.95 -10.31 -2.25
CA GLN A 271 8.85 -9.36 -2.52
C GLN A 271 7.62 -10.07 -3.14
N SER A 272 7.86 -11.05 -4.00
CA SER A 272 6.80 -11.82 -4.64
C SER A 272 6.05 -12.70 -3.64
N LEU A 273 6.79 -13.35 -2.75
CA LEU A 273 6.22 -14.12 -1.65
C LEU A 273 5.30 -13.27 -0.76
N ASP A 274 5.76 -12.08 -0.39
CA ASP A 274 4.98 -11.16 0.43
C ASP A 274 3.73 -10.65 -0.30
N THR A 275 3.81 -10.42 -1.61
CA THR A 275 2.65 -10.07 -2.44
C THR A 275 1.60 -11.18 -2.43
N PHE A 276 2.01 -12.45 -2.58
CA PHE A 276 1.10 -13.59 -2.52
C PHE A 276 0.45 -13.74 -1.14
N ARG A 277 1.21 -13.55 -0.04
CA ARG A 277 0.69 -13.54 1.33
C ARG A 277 -0.45 -12.54 1.53
N ILE A 278 -0.26 -11.33 1.00
CA ILE A 278 -1.25 -10.25 1.09
C ILE A 278 -2.50 -10.61 0.29
N VAL A 279 -2.33 -11.04 -0.97
CA VAL A 279 -3.45 -11.33 -1.88
C VAL A 279 -4.28 -12.52 -1.43
N LEU A 280 -3.63 -13.58 -0.94
CA LEU A 280 -4.27 -14.81 -0.45
C LEU A 280 -4.76 -14.71 1.00
N LYS A 281 -4.47 -13.60 1.66
CA LYS A 281 -4.78 -13.36 3.06
C LYS A 281 -4.18 -14.42 4.01
N ASP A 282 -2.96 -14.86 3.74
CA ASP A 282 -2.27 -15.89 4.52
C ASP A 282 -0.79 -15.56 4.71
N ALA A 283 -0.39 -15.26 5.94
CA ALA A 283 0.99 -14.93 6.29
C ALA A 283 1.94 -16.15 6.29
N ASN A 284 1.41 -17.37 6.41
CA ASN A 284 2.19 -18.61 6.44
C ASN A 284 2.41 -19.21 5.05
N PHE A 285 1.64 -18.77 4.06
CA PHE A 285 1.94 -19.02 2.65
C PHE A 285 3.24 -18.31 2.31
N ALA A 286 4.29 -18.85 1.74
CA ALA A 286 4.65 -20.17 1.30
C ALA A 286 6.13 -20.38 1.70
N SER A 287 6.75 -21.48 1.27
CA SER A 287 8.17 -21.72 1.50
C SER A 287 9.05 -21.06 0.44
N GLN A 288 10.24 -20.61 0.83
CA GLN A 288 11.24 -20.05 -0.07
C GLN A 288 12.51 -20.89 -0.03
N LEU A 289 13.07 -21.19 -1.21
CA LEU A 289 14.30 -21.96 -1.37
C LEU A 289 15.34 -21.16 -2.16
N GLY A 290 16.48 -20.86 -1.51
CA GLY A 290 17.53 -19.97 -2.03
C GLY A 290 18.12 -19.08 -0.93
N GLY A 291 19.13 -18.25 -1.26
CA GLY A 291 19.67 -17.23 -0.37
C GLY A 291 20.27 -17.72 0.96
N GLY A 292 20.84 -18.93 1.00
CA GLY A 292 21.48 -19.51 2.20
C GLY A 292 20.51 -20.07 3.25
N ARG A 293 19.22 -20.23 2.92
CA ARG A 293 18.20 -20.80 3.82
C ARG A 293 18.23 -22.32 3.84
N SER A 294 17.79 -22.92 4.94
CA SER A 294 17.60 -24.36 5.06
C SER A 294 16.47 -24.87 4.15
N ASP A 295 16.54 -26.14 3.80
CA ASP A 295 15.57 -26.78 2.93
C ASP A 295 14.16 -26.75 3.55
N PRO A 296 13.12 -26.39 2.78
CA PRO A 296 11.78 -26.32 3.32
C PRO A 296 11.23 -27.73 3.56
N ALA A 297 10.51 -27.90 4.67
CA ALA A 297 9.87 -29.17 5.03
C ALA A 297 8.76 -29.58 4.04
N ASN A 298 8.18 -28.62 3.31
CA ASN A 298 7.18 -28.86 2.27
C ASN A 298 7.49 -27.99 1.04
N MET A 299 7.33 -28.56 -0.16
CA MET A 299 7.53 -27.91 -1.45
C MET A 299 6.23 -27.67 -2.24
N ASP A 300 5.06 -27.88 -1.62
CA ASP A 300 3.74 -27.71 -2.27
C ASP A 300 3.49 -26.29 -2.78
N HIS A 301 3.99 -25.28 -2.05
CA HIS A 301 3.97 -23.88 -2.48
C HIS A 301 5.40 -23.35 -2.32
N LEU A 302 6.12 -23.25 -3.44
CA LEU A 302 7.55 -23.01 -3.45
C LEU A 302 7.88 -21.74 -4.24
N PHE A 303 8.60 -20.83 -3.60
CA PHE A 303 9.25 -19.68 -4.22
C PHE A 303 10.74 -20.01 -4.33
N CYS A 304 11.27 -20.09 -5.54
CA CYS A 304 12.66 -20.45 -5.77
C CYS A 304 13.29 -19.59 -6.86
N THR A 305 14.59 -19.32 -6.77
CA THR A 305 15.29 -18.71 -7.90
C THR A 305 15.52 -19.73 -9.01
N VAL A 306 15.51 -19.31 -10.27
CA VAL A 306 15.79 -20.19 -11.43
C VAL A 306 17.15 -20.87 -11.26
N GLN A 307 18.15 -20.15 -10.76
CA GLN A 307 19.47 -20.68 -10.46
C GLN A 307 19.43 -21.80 -9.41
N THR A 308 18.73 -21.59 -8.30
CA THR A 308 18.61 -22.59 -7.22
C THR A 308 17.81 -23.81 -7.68
N PHE A 309 16.74 -23.59 -8.43
CA PHE A 309 15.93 -24.65 -9.04
C PHE A 309 16.80 -25.56 -9.92
N HIS A 310 17.67 -24.96 -10.75
CA HIS A 310 18.60 -25.70 -11.60
C HIS A 310 19.71 -26.39 -10.85
N ALA A 311 20.40 -25.69 -9.94
CA ALA A 311 21.51 -26.24 -9.17
C ALA A 311 21.09 -27.43 -8.29
N ARG A 312 19.82 -27.49 -7.87
CA ARG A 312 19.28 -28.58 -7.05
C ARG A 312 18.55 -29.65 -7.84
N GLU A 313 18.44 -29.47 -9.16
CA GLU A 313 17.75 -30.36 -10.09
C GLU A 313 16.36 -30.76 -9.60
N LEU A 314 15.53 -29.80 -9.17
CA LEU A 314 14.27 -30.11 -8.50
C LEU A 314 13.31 -30.98 -9.33
N TRP A 315 13.43 -30.95 -10.66
CA TRP A 315 12.68 -31.82 -11.57
C TRP A 315 13.03 -33.31 -11.44
N THR A 316 14.20 -33.68 -10.91
CA THR A 316 14.55 -35.10 -10.69
C THR A 316 13.97 -35.65 -9.39
N LYS A 317 13.52 -34.76 -8.49
CA LYS A 317 13.08 -35.10 -7.13
C LYS A 317 11.57 -35.09 -6.96
N LEU A 318 10.85 -34.50 -7.90
CA LEU A 318 9.40 -34.32 -7.85
C LEU A 318 8.76 -34.90 -9.13
N PRO A 319 7.54 -35.45 -9.06
CA PRO A 319 6.86 -35.95 -10.26
C PRO A 319 6.48 -34.81 -11.21
N ALA A 320 6.33 -35.11 -12.50
CA ALA A 320 6.06 -34.11 -13.53
C ALA A 320 4.74 -33.35 -13.34
N ASP A 321 3.75 -33.96 -12.69
CA ASP A 321 2.44 -33.37 -12.38
C ASP A 321 2.35 -32.78 -10.96
N TYR A 322 3.49 -32.67 -10.25
CA TYR A 322 3.52 -32.20 -8.87
C TYR A 322 3.00 -30.77 -8.71
N TYR A 323 3.43 -29.85 -9.59
CA TYR A 323 2.96 -28.47 -9.56
C TYR A 323 1.78 -28.30 -10.50
N GLU A 324 0.66 -27.81 -9.98
CA GLU A 324 -0.54 -27.55 -10.77
C GLU A 324 -0.53 -26.14 -11.37
N TYR A 325 0.20 -25.21 -10.75
CA TYR A 325 0.33 -23.84 -11.20
C TYR A 325 1.80 -23.42 -11.16
N ILE A 326 2.34 -22.97 -12.28
CA ILE A 326 3.73 -22.47 -12.37
C ILE A 326 3.72 -21.03 -12.85
N VAL A 327 4.44 -20.16 -12.12
CA VAL A 327 4.75 -18.78 -12.53
C VAL A 327 6.23 -18.67 -12.81
N VAL A 328 6.59 -18.10 -13.96
CA VAL A 328 7.96 -17.68 -14.26
C VAL A 328 7.98 -16.18 -14.47
N ASP A 329 8.53 -15.46 -13.49
CA ASP A 329 8.72 -14.02 -13.58
C ASP A 329 9.98 -13.68 -14.36
N GLU A 330 9.90 -12.60 -15.13
CA GLU A 330 10.94 -12.15 -16.03
C GLU A 330 11.47 -13.28 -16.95
N VAL A 331 10.53 -13.97 -17.61
CA VAL A 331 10.77 -15.16 -18.45
C VAL A 331 11.62 -14.89 -19.70
N HIS A 332 12.07 -13.67 -19.94
CA HIS A 332 13.00 -13.37 -21.03
C HIS A 332 14.47 -13.52 -20.62
N HIS A 333 14.76 -13.61 -19.31
CA HIS A 333 16.14 -13.59 -18.80
C HIS A 333 16.82 -14.97 -18.68
N SER A 334 16.11 -16.10 -18.73
CA SER A 334 16.77 -17.41 -18.53
C SER A 334 17.35 -17.98 -19.82
N ALA A 335 18.47 -18.69 -19.72
CA ALA A 335 19.02 -19.45 -20.84
C ALA A 335 18.10 -20.62 -21.24
N ALA A 336 18.15 -21.05 -22.50
CA ALA A 336 17.34 -22.15 -23.02
C ALA A 336 17.53 -23.47 -22.23
N SER A 337 18.75 -23.72 -21.72
CA SER A 337 19.06 -24.88 -20.88
C SER A 337 18.31 -24.86 -19.54
N SER A 338 18.17 -23.69 -18.92
CA SER A 338 17.45 -23.52 -17.64
C SER A 338 15.95 -23.80 -17.78
N TYR A 339 15.39 -23.72 -18.99
CA TYR A 339 13.99 -23.99 -19.26
C TYR A 339 13.64 -25.45 -19.47
N GLN A 340 14.60 -26.33 -19.75
CA GLN A 340 14.29 -27.76 -19.96
C GLN A 340 13.61 -28.37 -18.72
N GLY A 341 14.13 -28.10 -17.53
CA GLY A 341 13.54 -28.59 -16.27
C GLY A 341 12.18 -27.95 -15.94
N ILE A 342 11.91 -26.73 -16.44
CA ILE A 342 10.69 -25.98 -16.12
C ILE A 342 9.57 -26.28 -17.13
N PHE A 343 9.84 -26.10 -18.42
CA PHE A 343 8.84 -26.25 -19.50
C PHE A 343 8.86 -27.62 -20.16
N GLY A 344 9.98 -28.36 -20.07
CA GLY A 344 10.14 -29.68 -20.69
C GLY A 344 9.71 -30.84 -19.78
N PHE A 345 9.94 -30.74 -18.47
CA PHE A 345 9.59 -31.78 -17.50
C PHE A 345 8.23 -31.58 -16.85
N PHE A 346 8.01 -30.47 -16.15
CA PHE A 346 6.76 -30.24 -15.43
C PHE A 346 5.58 -30.01 -16.38
N LYS A 347 4.43 -30.59 -16.02
CA LYS A 347 3.17 -30.53 -16.78
C LYS A 347 2.07 -29.90 -15.91
N PRO A 348 2.18 -28.59 -15.59
CA PRO A 348 1.18 -27.93 -14.77
C PRO A 348 -0.14 -27.76 -15.52
N LYS A 349 -1.23 -27.61 -14.75
CA LYS A 349 -2.53 -27.22 -15.29
C LYS A 349 -2.48 -25.80 -15.83
N ILE A 350 -1.78 -24.89 -15.16
CA ILE A 350 -1.56 -23.51 -15.60
C ILE A 350 -0.07 -23.18 -15.60
N LEU A 351 0.41 -22.64 -16.72
CA LEU A 351 1.73 -22.06 -16.85
C LEU A 351 1.61 -20.58 -17.21
N LEU A 352 2.06 -19.71 -16.31
CA LEU A 352 2.03 -18.26 -16.48
C LEU A 352 3.45 -17.71 -16.61
N GLY A 353 3.74 -17.10 -17.75
CA GLY A 353 4.96 -16.32 -17.97
C GLY A 353 4.68 -14.84 -17.78
N LEU A 354 5.54 -14.14 -17.05
CA LEU A 354 5.49 -12.69 -16.88
C LEU A 354 6.75 -12.06 -17.45
N THR A 355 6.62 -10.99 -18.21
CA THR A 355 7.77 -10.25 -18.73
C THR A 355 7.42 -8.80 -19.02
N ALA A 356 8.39 -7.88 -18.93
CA ALA A 356 8.23 -6.54 -19.51
C ALA A 356 8.63 -6.50 -21.00
N THR A 357 9.55 -7.37 -21.39
CA THR A 357 10.16 -7.41 -22.73
C THR A 357 10.15 -8.86 -23.23
N PRO A 358 9.33 -9.21 -24.23
CA PRO A 358 9.30 -10.57 -24.75
C PRO A 358 10.51 -10.89 -25.62
N GLU A 359 11.15 -9.86 -26.19
CA GLU A 359 12.31 -10.02 -27.07
C GLU A 359 13.57 -10.33 -26.27
N ARG A 360 14.31 -11.34 -26.73
CA ARG A 360 15.59 -11.72 -26.14
C ARG A 360 16.74 -11.19 -26.95
N MET A 361 17.81 -10.79 -26.27
CA MET A 361 19.02 -10.30 -26.91
C MET A 361 19.78 -11.39 -27.69
N ASP A 362 19.52 -12.67 -27.41
CA ASP A 362 20.12 -13.81 -28.10
C ASP A 362 19.28 -14.31 -29.30
N GLY A 363 18.17 -13.64 -29.63
CA GLY A 363 17.33 -13.97 -30.79
C GLY A 363 16.42 -15.19 -30.59
N GLU A 364 16.47 -15.86 -29.45
CA GLU A 364 15.57 -16.96 -29.13
C GLU A 364 14.16 -16.46 -28.80
N ASN A 365 13.13 -17.18 -29.23
CA ASN A 365 11.74 -16.79 -29.00
C ASN A 365 11.13 -17.54 -27.81
N ILE A 366 10.73 -16.81 -26.75
CA ILE A 366 10.05 -17.39 -25.59
C ILE A 366 8.61 -17.82 -25.86
N LEU A 367 7.98 -17.28 -26.91
CA LEU A 367 6.59 -17.54 -27.26
C LEU A 367 6.33 -19.03 -27.54
N LYS A 368 7.35 -19.77 -28.00
CA LYS A 368 7.27 -21.23 -28.24
C LYS A 368 6.84 -22.03 -27.01
N TYR A 369 7.08 -21.51 -25.81
CA TYR A 369 6.65 -22.14 -24.56
C TYR A 369 5.21 -21.80 -24.14
N PHE A 370 4.61 -20.80 -24.79
CA PHE A 370 3.30 -20.22 -24.48
C PHE A 370 2.37 -20.26 -25.71
N ASN A 371 2.45 -21.34 -26.50
CA ASN A 371 1.61 -21.57 -27.69
C ASN A 371 1.75 -20.45 -28.74
N ASP A 372 2.96 -19.91 -28.90
CA ASP A 372 3.31 -18.85 -29.84
C ASP A 372 2.46 -17.57 -29.70
N ARG A 373 1.96 -17.30 -28.49
CA ARG A 373 0.99 -16.23 -28.27
C ARG A 373 1.17 -15.49 -26.96
N VAL A 374 0.90 -14.18 -27.03
CA VAL A 374 0.73 -13.31 -25.87
C VAL A 374 -0.75 -13.31 -25.48
N ALA A 375 -1.05 -13.68 -24.24
CA ALA A 375 -2.41 -13.73 -23.72
C ALA A 375 -2.94 -12.34 -23.36
N ALA A 376 -2.07 -11.48 -22.84
CA ALA A 376 -2.41 -10.09 -22.54
C ALA A 376 -1.14 -9.23 -22.57
N GLU A 377 -1.33 -7.97 -22.95
CA GLU A 377 -0.25 -7.01 -23.12
C GLU A 377 -0.64 -5.64 -22.57
N LEU A 378 0.27 -5.02 -21.84
CA LEU A 378 0.24 -3.61 -21.44
C LEU A 378 1.65 -3.03 -21.58
N ARG A 379 1.89 -2.30 -22.66
CA ARG A 379 3.21 -1.73 -22.96
C ARG A 379 3.42 -0.39 -22.25
N LEU A 380 4.67 0.06 -22.23
CA LEU A 380 5.07 1.31 -21.56
C LEU A 380 4.28 2.55 -22.04
N PRO A 381 4.03 2.77 -23.35
CA PRO A 381 3.26 3.92 -23.81
C PRO A 381 1.84 3.92 -23.26
N GLU A 382 1.14 2.78 -23.34
CA GLU A 382 -0.22 2.61 -22.82
C GLU A 382 -0.25 2.80 -21.28
N ALA A 383 0.73 2.26 -20.57
CA ALA A 383 0.84 2.43 -19.11
C ALA A 383 1.11 3.89 -18.70
N LEU A 384 1.82 4.67 -19.52
CA LEU A 384 2.02 6.11 -19.32
C LEU A 384 0.75 6.91 -19.62
N GLU A 385 0.05 6.60 -20.72
CA GLU A 385 -1.23 7.23 -21.10
C GLU A 385 -2.31 7.02 -20.03
N GLU A 386 -2.39 5.81 -19.47
CA GLU A 386 -3.31 5.46 -18.39
C GLU A 386 -2.84 5.98 -17.00
N LYS A 387 -1.73 6.74 -16.92
CA LYS A 387 -1.11 7.28 -15.68
C LYS A 387 -0.82 6.21 -14.62
N LEU A 388 -0.51 4.99 -15.07
CA LEU A 388 -0.20 3.84 -14.21
C LEU A 388 1.27 3.83 -13.76
N LEU A 389 2.10 4.65 -14.38
CA LEU A 389 3.53 4.77 -14.11
C LEU A 389 3.91 6.24 -13.88
N CYS A 390 4.97 6.46 -13.09
CA CYS A 390 5.54 7.80 -12.94
C CYS A 390 6.02 8.32 -14.29
N PRO A 391 5.71 9.59 -14.64
CA PRO A 391 6.25 10.21 -15.84
C PRO A 391 7.79 10.31 -15.72
N PHE A 392 8.49 10.05 -16.82
CA PHE A 392 9.95 10.19 -16.91
C PHE A 392 10.32 10.98 -18.17
N GLN A 393 11.49 11.63 -18.14
CA GLN A 393 12.12 12.25 -19.31
C GLN A 393 13.36 11.43 -19.67
N TYR A 394 13.44 10.99 -20.92
CA TYR A 394 14.62 10.34 -21.47
C TYR A 394 15.59 11.43 -21.95
N PHE A 395 16.85 11.37 -21.52
CA PHE A 395 17.92 12.31 -21.91
C PHE A 395 18.87 11.65 -22.90
#